data_AF-A0A6L3MS76-F1
#
_entry.id   AF-A0A6L3MS76-F1
#
_cell.length_a   1.000
_cell.length_b   1.000
_cell.length_c   1.000
_cell.angle_alpha   90.00
_cell.angle_beta   90.00
_cell.angle_gamma   90.00
#
_symmetry.space_group_name_H-M   'P 1'
#
loop_
_entity.id
_entity.type
_entity.pdbx_description
1 polymer ?
#
loop_
_entity_poly.entity_id
_entity_poly.type
_entity_poly.pdbx_seq_one_letter_code
_entity_poly.pdbx_strand_id
1 'polypeptide(L)' 'MTPELALTRLWQLAHGEPGALARAAVAGQDPLLPSTFRVGTLAAATIAAAGLAA' A
#
# COMPACT_ATOMS: atom_id res chain seq x y z
N MET A 1 -2.48 10.59 -3.04
CA MET A 1 -2.11 9.18 -3.25
C MET A 1 -2.71 8.40 -2.10
N THR A 2 -3.56 7.41 -2.38
CA THR A 2 -4.21 6.58 -1.36
C THR A 2 -3.37 5.33 -1.08
N PRO A 3 -3.55 4.66 0.07
CA PRO A 3 -2.78 3.46 0.40
C PRO A 3 -3.02 2.30 -0.57
N GLU A 4 -4.21 2.17 -1.14
CA GLU A 4 -4.50 1.14 -2.16
C GLU A 4 -3.68 1.38 -3.44
N LEU A 5 -3.55 2.65 -3.85
CA LEU A 5 -2.77 3.01 -5.03
C LEU A 5 -1.26 2.77 -4.80
N ALA A 6 -0.78 3.05 -3.59
CA ALA A 6 0.62 2.78 -3.20
C ALA A 6 0.90 1.27 -3.17
N LEU A 7 0.00 0.47 -2.58
CA LEU A 7 0.12 -0.99 -2.52
C LEU A 7 0.13 -1.59 -3.92
N THR A 8 -0.80 -1.17 -4.78
CA THR A 8 -0.87 -1.65 -6.17
C THR A 8 0.44 -1.41 -6.91
N ARG A 9 1.04 -0.22 -6.77
CA ARG A 9 2.34 0.08 -7.39
C ARG A 9 3.48 -0.77 -6.85
N LEU A 10 3.56 -0.94 -5.53
CA LEU A 10 4.61 -1.78 -4.93
C LEU A 10 4.49 -3.24 -5.38
N TRP A 11 3.27 -3.76 -5.45
CA TRP A 11 3.02 -5.12 -5.91
C TRP A 11 3.35 -5.33 -7.39
N GLN A 12 3.01 -4.35 -8.25
CA GLN A 12 3.40 -4.36 -9.66
C GLN A 12 4.92 -4.32 -9.83
N LEU A 13 5.64 -3.50 -9.05
CA LEU A 13 7.11 -3.45 -9.05
C LEU A 13 7.73 -4.78 -8.63
N ALA A 14 7.09 -5.49 -7.71
CA ALA A 14 7.49 -6.83 -7.28
C ALA A 14 7.11 -7.95 -8.27
N HIS A 15 6.47 -7.62 -9.41
CA HIS A 15 5.94 -8.59 -10.39
C HIS A 15 4.98 -9.62 -9.75
N GLY A 16 4.27 -9.21 -8.70
CA GLY A 16 3.33 -10.07 -7.99
C GLY A 16 2.04 -10.34 -8.79
N GLU A 17 1.36 -11.43 -8.45
CA GLU A 17 0.12 -11.86 -9.12
C GLU A 17 -1.03 -10.85 -8.82
N PRO A 18 -1.70 -10.26 -9.83
CA PRO A 18 -2.69 -9.20 -9.60
C PRO A 18 -3.88 -9.58 -8.73
N GLY A 19 -4.35 -10.83 -8.81
CA GLY A 19 -5.44 -11.38 -8.00
C GLY A 19 -5.12 -11.46 -6.51
N ALA A 20 -3.85 -11.53 -6.12
CA ALA A 20 -3.42 -11.50 -4.73
C ALA A 20 -3.77 -10.16 -4.04
N LEU A 21 -3.85 -9.05 -4.77
CA LEU A 21 -4.24 -7.75 -4.22
C LEU A 21 -5.64 -7.78 -3.58
N ALA A 22 -6.55 -8.62 -4.08
CA ALA A 22 -7.89 -8.76 -3.50
C ALA A 22 -7.88 -9.34 -2.07
N ARG A 23 -6.75 -9.93 -1.65
CA ARG A 23 -6.57 -10.48 -0.30
C ARG A 23 -6.07 -9.45 0.71
N ALA A 24 -5.67 -8.26 0.25
CA ALA A 24 -5.19 -7.18 1.12
C ALA A 24 -6.06 -5.93 0.99
N ALA A 25 -6.58 -5.47 2.13
CA ALA A 25 -7.27 -4.19 2.24
C ALA A 25 -6.52 -3.30 3.22
N VAL A 26 -6.11 -2.11 2.79
CA VAL A 26 -5.48 -1.11 3.66
C VAL A 26 -6.52 -0.04 3.95
N ALA A 27 -7.12 -0.10 5.14
CA ALA A 27 -8.06 0.90 5.61
C ALA A 27 -7.34 2.09 6.24
N GLY A 28 -7.94 3.28 6.13
CA GLY A 28 -7.43 4.51 6.72
C GLY A 28 -6.78 5.44 5.69
N GLN A 29 -6.72 6.72 6.05
CA GLN A 29 -6.06 7.77 5.27
C GLN A 29 -5.00 8.40 6.16
N ASP A 30 -3.85 8.78 5.59
CA ASP A 30 -2.83 9.54 6.32
C ASP A 30 -3.51 10.76 6.97
N PRO A 31 -3.42 10.95 8.29
CA PRO A 31 -3.98 12.13 8.93
C PRO A 31 -3.44 13.38 8.23
N LEU A 32 -4.33 14.35 7.99
CA LEU A 32 -4.10 15.56 7.19
C LEU A 32 -3.12 16.56 7.84
N LEU A 33 -2.06 16.07 8.48
CA LEU A 33 -0.90 16.89 8.79
C LEU A 33 -0.33 17.43 7.46
N PRO A 34 0.17 18.68 7.43
CA PRO A 34 0.63 19.38 6.23
C PRO A 34 1.97 18.81 5.69
N SER A 35 2.15 17.50 5.77
CA SER A 35 3.29 16.82 5.19
C SER A 35 3.05 16.60 3.70
N THR A 36 3.99 17.09 2.89
CA THR A 36 4.09 16.75 1.47
C THR A 36 4.31 15.25 1.25
N PHE A 37 4.97 14.58 2.21
CA PHE A 37 5.26 13.15 2.16
C PHE A 37 4.20 12.35 2.90
N ARG A 38 3.49 11.48 2.16
CA ARG A 38 2.48 10.55 2.66
C ARG A 38 3.12 9.30 3.28
N VAL A 39 3.88 9.50 4.35
CA VAL A 39 4.73 8.46 4.97
C VAL A 39 3.88 7.33 5.55
N GLY A 40 2.77 7.64 6.23
CA GLY A 40 1.88 6.60 6.79
C GLY A 40 1.25 5.75 5.70
N THR A 41 0.86 6.37 4.60
CA THR A 41 0.34 5.70 3.40
C THR A 41 1.35 4.72 2.80
N LEU A 42 2.61 5.14 2.68
CA LEU A 42 3.67 4.28 2.16
C LEU A 42 4.00 3.14 3.11
N ALA A 43 4.09 3.41 4.42
CA ALA A 43 4.36 2.39 5.43
C ALA A 43 3.25 1.32 5.47
N ALA A 44 1.98 1.72 5.40
CA ALA A 44 0.87 0.77 5.37
C ALA A 44 0.90 -0.09 4.11
N ALA A 45 1.21 0.51 2.95
CA ALA A 45 1.33 -0.20 1.69
C ALA A 45 2.50 -1.21 1.66
N THR A 46 3.66 -0.88 2.24
CA THR A 46 4.80 -1.81 2.31
C THR A 46 4.53 -3.00 3.23
N ILE A 47 3.86 -2.76 4.37
CA ILE A 47 3.46 -3.83 5.30
C ILE A 47 2.46 -4.77 4.63
N ALA A 48 1.44 -4.23 3.95
CA ALA A 48 0.45 -5.04 3.24
C ALA A 48 1.08 -5.88 2.11
N ALA A 49 2.02 -5.30 1.35
CA ALA A 49 2.76 -6.03 0.32
C ALA A 49 3.61 -7.17 0.92
N ALA A 50 4.26 -6.94 2.06
CA ALA A 50 5.02 -7.97 2.77
C ALA A 50 4.12 -9.11 3.28
N GLY A 51 2.94 -8.78 3.82
CA GLY A 51 1.94 -9.77 4.24
C GLY A 51 1.37 -10.59 3.09
N LEU A 52 1.23 -10.01 1.89
CA LEU A 52 0.81 -10.75 0.68
C LEU A 52 1.88 -11.72 0.16
N ALA A 53 3.15 -11.44 0.44
CA ALA A 53 4.28 -12.25 -0.01
C ALA A 53 4.62 -13.41 0.94
N ALA A 54 4.04 -13.44 2.15
CA ALA A 54 4.23 -14.48 3.17
C ALA A 54 3.26 -15.65 2.97
#